data_AF-A0A940EE93-F1
#
_entry.id   AF-A0A940EE93-F1
#
_cell.length_a   1.000
_cell.length_b   1.000
_cell.length_c   1.000
_cell.angle_alpha   90.00
_cell.angle_beta   90.00
_cell.angle_gamma   90.00
#
_symmetry.space_group_name_H-M   'P 1'
#
loop_
_entity.id
_entity.type
_entity.pdbx_description
1 polymer ?
#
loop_
_entity_poly.entity_id
_entity_poly.type
_entity_poly.pdbx_seq_one_letter_code
_entity_poly.pdbx_strand_id
1 'polypeptide(L)' 'MTRSDGAKGGLDWSGLMQAGLRGLGLRPDQFWSLTPAELALMLGIEAGPPAMTRGRLAELAARYPDRPMTEPSGNKDN' A
#
# COMPACT_ATOMS: atom_id res chain seq x y z
N MET A 1 27.78 7.67 -7.05
CA MET A 1 26.66 7.99 -6.14
C MET A 1 25.46 8.47 -6.95
N THR A 2 24.59 7.56 -7.38
CA THR A 2 23.29 7.93 -7.97
C THR A 2 22.21 7.46 -7.01
N ARG A 3 21.79 8.35 -6.10
CA ARG A 3 20.50 8.20 -5.39
C ARG A 3 19.44 8.51 -6.44
N SER A 4 18.71 7.51 -6.88
CA SER A 4 17.59 7.71 -7.80
C SER A 4 16.50 8.51 -7.11
N ASP A 5 16.18 9.64 -7.72
CA ASP A 5 15.01 10.46 -7.50
C ASP A 5 13.74 9.66 -7.82
N GLY A 6 12.70 9.77 -6.99
CA GLY A 6 11.49 8.98 -7.12
C GLY A 6 10.36 9.36 -6.15
N ALA A 7 10.16 10.65 -5.89
CA ALA A 7 9.03 11.12 -5.10
C ALA A 7 7.94 11.74 -5.98
N LYS A 8 7.08 10.92 -6.63
CA LYS A 8 5.71 11.31 -7.08
C LYS A 8 4.78 10.09 -7.21
N GLY A 9 3.98 9.82 -6.16
CA GLY A 9 2.66 9.19 -6.29
C GLY A 9 2.50 7.68 -5.99
N GLY A 10 3.55 6.95 -5.63
CA GLY A 10 3.46 5.53 -5.29
C GLY A 10 4.43 5.14 -4.18
N LEU A 11 4.10 4.09 -3.43
CA LEU A 11 5.02 3.47 -2.47
C LEU A 11 6.19 2.86 -3.26
N ASP A 12 7.43 3.17 -2.85
CA ASP A 12 8.64 2.56 -3.43
C ASP A 12 8.77 1.10 -3.00
N TRP A 13 8.04 0.24 -3.71
CA TRP A 13 7.98 -1.20 -3.45
C TRP A 13 9.32 -1.89 -3.62
N SER A 14 10.11 -1.49 -4.62
CA SER A 14 11.43 -2.08 -4.86
C SER A 14 12.38 -1.79 -3.70
N GLY A 15 12.40 -0.54 -3.21
CA GLY A 15 13.15 -0.17 -2.03
C GLY A 15 12.69 -0.92 -0.78
N LEU A 16 11.37 -1.03 -0.58
CA LEU A 16 10.77 -1.74 0.54
C LEU A 16 11.12 -3.24 0.56
N MET A 17 11.03 -3.91 -0.59
CA MET A 17 11.35 -5.33 -0.72
C MET A 17 12.84 -5.59 -0.54
N GLN A 18 13.73 -4.72 -1.04
CA GLN A 18 15.17 -4.86 -0.78
C GLN A 18 15.48 -4.66 0.70
N ALA A 19 14.89 -3.67 1.35
CA ALA A 19 15.12 -3.40 2.77
C ALA A 19 14.58 -4.52 3.67
N GLY A 20 13.37 -5.04 3.40
CA GLY A 20 12.74 -6.10 4.19
C GLY A 20 13.28 -7.51 3.93
N LEU A 21 13.33 -7.94 2.67
CA LEU A 21 13.70 -9.32 2.32
C LEU A 21 15.22 -9.53 2.26
N ARG A 22 15.99 -8.52 1.86
CA ARG A 22 17.46 -8.62 1.79
C ARG A 22 18.16 -7.93 2.97
N GLY A 23 17.67 -6.77 3.40
CA GLY A 23 18.28 -6.02 4.51
C GLY A 23 18.02 -6.67 5.88
N LEU A 24 16.75 -6.88 6.22
CA LEU A 24 16.35 -7.55 7.48
C LEU A 24 16.39 -9.08 7.41
N GLY A 25 16.56 -9.66 6.20
CA GLY A 25 16.57 -11.11 6.00
C GLY A 25 15.22 -11.78 6.28
N LEU A 26 14.12 -11.04 6.21
CA LEU A 26 12.78 -11.58 6.42
C LEU A 26 12.43 -12.57 5.31
N ARG A 27 11.82 -13.69 5.69
CA ARG A 27 11.17 -14.58 4.72
C ARG A 27 9.97 -13.85 4.10
N PRO A 28 9.61 -14.13 2.84
CA PRO A 28 8.46 -13.51 2.18
C PRO A 28 7.19 -13.58 3.03
N ASP A 29 6.92 -14.74 3.66
CA ASP A 29 5.74 -14.94 4.51
C ASP A 29 5.75 -14.03 5.75
N GLN A 30 6.93 -13.86 6.36
CA GLN A 30 7.08 -13.01 7.55
C GLN A 30 6.93 -11.53 7.17
N PHE A 31 7.49 -11.13 6.05
CA PHE A 31 7.34 -9.78 5.52
C PHE A 31 5.88 -9.42 5.26
N TRP A 32 5.08 -10.34 4.70
CA TRP A 32 3.66 -10.13 4.47
C TRP A 32 2.78 -10.27 5.71
N SER A 33 3.27 -10.94 6.76
CA SER A 33 2.57 -11.06 8.03
C SER A 33 2.75 -9.85 8.94
N LEU A 34 3.79 -9.03 8.72
CA LEU A 34 4.06 -7.84 9.53
C LEU A 34 3.13 -6.69 9.17
N THR A 35 2.71 -5.93 10.18
CA THR A 35 2.06 -4.65 9.93
C THR A 35 3.07 -3.64 9.37
N PRO A 36 2.65 -2.67 8.55
CA PRO A 36 3.55 -1.63 8.03
C PRO A 36 4.28 -0.84 9.14
N ALA A 37 3.66 -0.70 10.31
CA ALA A 37 4.26 -0.05 11.47
C ALA A 37 5.40 -0.89 12.09
N GLU A 38 5.22 -2.20 12.22
CA GLU A 38 6.27 -3.10 12.70
C GLU A 38 7.44 -3.18 11.71
N LEU A 39 7.15 -3.20 10.42
CA LEU A 39 8.19 -3.17 9.38
C LEU A 39 8.99 -1.86 9.45
N ALA A 40 8.33 -0.71 9.59
CA ALA A 40 8.99 0.59 9.73
C ALA A 40 9.88 0.64 10.98
N LEU A 41 9.39 0.12 12.11
CA LEU A 41 10.13 0.04 13.36
C LEU A 41 11.39 -0.84 13.23
N MET A 42 11.28 -2.00 12.58
CA MET A 42 12.45 -2.87 12.32
C MET A 42 13.46 -2.24 11.35
N LEU A 43 12.99 -1.41 10.43
CA LEU A 43 13.84 -0.65 9.50
C LEU A 43 14.47 0.61 10.14
N GLY A 44 14.16 0.92 11.41
CA GLY A 44 14.63 2.12 12.08
C GLY A 44 14.05 3.41 11.49
N ILE A 45 12.96 3.31 10.73
CA ILE A 45 12.21 4.44 10.21
C ILE A 45 11.21 4.81 11.30
N GLU A 46 11.25 6.05 11.81
CA GLU A 46 10.15 6.52 12.65
C GLU A 46 8.86 6.33 11.88
N ALA A 47 7.98 5.46 12.38
CA ALA A 47 6.70 5.20 11.77
C ALA A 47 6.02 6.56 11.60
N GLY A 48 5.79 6.93 10.34
CA GLY A 48 5.13 8.18 9.98
C GLY A 48 3.74 8.28 10.62
N PRO A 49 3.02 9.40 10.40
CA PRO A 49 1.72 9.66 11.02
C PRO A 49 0.81 8.43 11.02
N PRO A 50 -0.02 8.27 12.07
CA PRO A 50 -0.64 7.00 12.46
C PRO A 50 -1.25 6.25 11.28
N ALA A 51 -1.07 4.92 11.31
CA ALA A 51 -1.64 4.01 10.33
C ALA A 51 -3.10 4.39 10.03
N MET A 52 -3.45 4.36 8.74
CA MET A 52 -4.78 4.72 8.25
C MET A 52 -5.88 4.20 9.17
N THR A 53 -6.64 5.12 9.75
CA THR A 53 -7.78 4.73 10.57
C THR A 53 -8.83 4.04 9.70
N ARG A 54 -9.62 3.16 10.30
CA ARG A 54 -10.70 2.45 9.59
C ARG A 54 -11.69 3.41 8.92
N GLY A 55 -11.92 4.57 9.52
CA GLY A 55 -12.73 5.64 8.94
C GLY A 55 -12.10 6.23 7.67
N ARG A 56 -10.78 6.46 7.67
CA ARG A 56 -10.08 6.98 6.50
C ARG A 56 -10.00 5.95 5.36
N LEU A 57 -9.92 4.66 5.69
CA LEU A 57 -10.03 3.58 4.71
C LEU A 57 -11.42 3.53 4.06
N ALA A 58 -12.49 3.65 4.86
CA ALA A 58 -13.87 3.74 4.34
C ALA A 58 -14.06 4.95 3.41
N GLU A 59 -13.43 6.09 3.76
CA GLU A 59 -13.46 7.31 2.96
C GLU A 59 -12.73 7.18 1.61
N LEU A 60 -11.65 6.38 1.56
CA LEU A 60 -10.96 6.04 0.31
C LEU A 60 -11.77 5.03 -0.53
N ALA A 61 -12.34 4.00 0.09
CA ALA A 61 -13.16 3.01 -0.61
C ALA A 61 -14.40 3.65 -1.27
N ALA A 62 -14.98 4.68 -0.63
CA ALA A 62 -16.05 5.47 -1.22
C ALA A 62 -15.59 6.35 -2.40
N ARG A 63 -14.35 6.85 -2.36
CA ARG A 63 -13.77 7.68 -3.44
C ARG A 63 -13.27 6.88 -4.62
N TYR A 64 -12.83 5.65 -4.39
CA TYR A 64 -12.27 4.76 -5.40
C TYR A 64 -13.00 3.40 -5.31
N PRO A 65 -14.24 3.31 -5.82
CA PRO A 65 -14.98 2.06 -5.80
C PRO A 65 -14.32 1.01 -6.71
N ASP A 66 -14.16 -0.21 -6.19
CA ASP A 66 -13.47 -1.32 -6.88
C ASP A 66 -14.19 -1.81 -8.16
N ARG A 67 -15.45 -1.43 -8.35
CA ARG A 67 -16.20 -1.73 -9.58
C ARG A 67 -16.43 -0.44 -10.33
N PRO A 68 -16.09 -0.36 -11.63
CA PRO A 68 -16.66 0.68 -12.47
C PRO A 68 -18.17 0.54 -12.38
N MET A 69 -18.86 1.66 -12.13
CA MET A 69 -20.31 1.71 -12.10
C MET A 69 -20.80 1.09 -13.40
N THR A 70 -21.35 -0.12 -13.31
CA THR A 70 -21.94 -0.78 -14.45
C THR A 70 -23.16 0.06 -14.78
N GLU A 71 -23.05 0.85 -15.86
CA GLU A 71 -24.18 1.57 -16.42
C GLU A 71 -25.34 0.58 -16.54
N PRO A 72 -26.55 0.91 -16.05
CA PRO A 72 -27.69 0.05 -16.31
C PRO A 72 -27.86 0.01 -17.82
N SER A 73 -27.49 -1.13 -18.43
CA SER A 73 -27.77 -1.41 -19.82
C SER A 73 -29.29 -1.31 -19.99
N GLY A 74 -29.73 -0.13 -20.42
CA GLY A 74 -31.04 0.07 -21.00
C GLY A 74 -31.07 -0.75 -22.28
N ASN A 75 -31.71 -1.91 -22.23
CA ASN A 75 -32.61 -2.41 -23.25
C ASN A 75 -33.08 -3.82 -22.85
N LYS A 76 -34.38 -3.97 -22.58
CA LYS A 76 -35.16 -5.10 -23.09
C LYS A 76 -36.56 -4.60 -23.39
N ASP A 77 -36.73 -4.14 -24.62
CA ASP A 77 -37.94 -4.36 -25.38
C ASP A 77 -38.33 -5.86 -25.27
N ASN A 78 -39.49 -6.17 -24.67
CA ASN A 78 -40.35 -7.33 -24.97
C ASN A 78 -41.72 -7.19 -24.32
#